data_AF-A0A1Z9S9Z7-F1
#
_entry.id   AF-A0A1Z9S9Z7-F1
#
_cell.length_a   1.000
_cell.length_b   1.000
_cell.length_c   1.000
_cell.angle_alpha   90.00
_cell.angle_beta   90.00
_cell.angle_gamma   90.00
#
_symmetry.space_group_name_H-M   'P 1'
#
loop_
_entity.id
_entity.type
_entity.pdbx_description
1 polymer ?
#
loop_
_entity_poly.entity_id
_entity_poly.type
_entity_poly.pdbx_seq_one_letter_code
_entity_poly.pdbx_strand_id
1 'polypeptide(L)'
;EYSDPEMGSGAVKITPAHDFNDFEVGKRHNLELLNILNDDGTLNNNCPEEYAGLDRFEARKLIVKNLKASGFIEKIEDYKTTIPYGDRSNTIVEPYLTNQWFCNAEELAKQAMQVVRDGETKFFPSNWEKTYFQWMENIRPWCISRQIWWGHQIPVWYGPDGKEFCAETEEEAKQLAIDYYKADKIILKRDKDVLDTWFSSALWPFSTLGWPETEKSLDHFYPNSVLVTGFDIIFFWVARMMMMGNKFMAKTPFHTVYVHALVRDEKGQKMSKSKGNVIDPLEIIDKYGADTLRFTLTSLNTPGRDVRLSEQRIAGYRNFVTKITNAYKFAEFKSIYPLENIDITEPKHMFNHWIIHEFQILYRSIKENYQNYYFHEVANQLYHFTWHTFCDWYIELSKNLLDSDDYRQETIFTFHLIFNSLLQLLHPIIPFITEKLWSKNNNSILMTHQWNYTDIAVNESLINQTKDFIEFIEEYRSIEKLFEIKKDDHVLIFSENEQLQSLFEKNQSVLEFLTRKKLSSKPLQAGLKLPFKKYDFIIETNQIDKDKIKNKLMENQRNLQKEKTIIDKNLSNTNFTQRAPKDLIDQNTKRQQSISLELSKIDSILLNL
;
A
#
# COMPACT_ATOMS: atom_id res chain seq x y z
N GLU A 1 9.13 -43.03 15.50
CA GLU A 1 9.05 -41.84 14.61
C GLU A 1 8.13 -40.75 15.15
N TYR A 2 7.00 -41.06 15.81
CA TYR A 2 6.14 -40.02 16.41
C TYR A 2 6.52 -39.63 17.85
N SER A 3 6.81 -40.60 18.72
CA SER A 3 7.22 -40.31 20.10
C SER A 3 8.65 -39.78 20.14
N ASP A 4 8.88 -38.72 20.92
CA ASP A 4 10.20 -38.20 21.23
C ASP A 4 10.78 -38.95 22.44
N PRO A 5 11.85 -39.76 22.28
CA PRO A 5 12.46 -40.52 23.38
C PRO A 5 13.05 -39.63 24.49
N GLU A 6 13.35 -38.36 24.20
CA GLU A 6 13.93 -37.42 25.17
C GLU A 6 12.85 -36.66 25.96
N MET A 7 11.58 -36.76 25.57
CA MET A 7 10.47 -36.05 26.20
C MET A 7 9.71 -36.93 27.21
N GLY A 8 9.58 -36.45 28.45
CA GLY A 8 8.84 -37.16 29.50
C GLY A 8 9.46 -38.52 29.82
N SER A 9 8.68 -39.59 29.67
CA SER A 9 9.15 -40.98 29.85
C SER A 9 9.75 -41.60 28.58
N GLY A 10 9.75 -40.87 27.45
CA GLY A 10 10.08 -41.39 26.13
C GLY A 10 8.95 -42.22 25.49
N ALA A 11 7.82 -42.40 26.18
CA ALA A 11 6.61 -43.05 25.68
C ALA A 11 5.39 -42.13 25.82
N VAL A 12 4.46 -42.18 24.86
CA VAL A 12 3.27 -41.32 24.82
C VAL A 12 2.00 -42.17 24.73
N LYS A 13 0.91 -41.71 25.37
CA LYS A 13 -0.42 -42.32 25.16
C LYS A 13 -0.88 -42.10 23.72
N ILE A 14 -1.64 -43.05 23.17
CA ILE A 14 -2.26 -42.91 21.84
C ILE A 14 -3.78 -42.97 22.01
N THR A 15 -4.46 -41.87 21.70
CA THR A 15 -5.91 -41.68 21.81
C THR A 15 -6.50 -41.21 20.47
N PRO A 16 -6.67 -42.12 19.48
CA PRO A 16 -6.92 -41.73 18.09
C PRO A 16 -8.16 -40.86 17.83
N ALA A 17 -9.21 -40.96 18.65
CA ALA A 17 -10.43 -40.18 18.45
C ALA A 17 -10.36 -38.75 19.05
N HIS A 18 -9.30 -38.41 19.80
CA HIS A 18 -9.21 -37.17 20.60
C HIS A 18 -7.94 -36.36 20.37
N ASP A 19 -7.07 -36.78 19.45
CA ASP A 19 -5.88 -36.02 19.05
C ASP A 19 -5.55 -36.31 17.58
N PHE A 20 -5.21 -35.26 16.82
CA PHE A 20 -4.98 -35.37 15.37
C PHE A 20 -3.75 -36.21 15.01
N ASN A 21 -2.70 -36.16 15.82
CA ASN A 21 -1.50 -36.95 15.57
C ASN A 21 -1.72 -38.41 16.00
N ASP A 22 -2.39 -38.61 17.13
CA ASP A 22 -2.79 -39.95 17.59
C ASP A 22 -3.73 -40.62 16.59
N PHE A 23 -4.61 -39.86 15.93
CA PHE A 23 -5.46 -40.36 14.84
C PHE A 23 -4.63 -40.97 13.70
N GLU A 24 -3.59 -40.25 13.26
CA GLU A 24 -2.69 -40.74 12.19
C GLU A 24 -1.87 -41.96 12.63
N VAL A 25 -1.38 -41.97 13.88
CA VAL A 25 -0.72 -43.16 14.45
C VAL A 25 -1.69 -44.34 14.49
N GLY A 26 -2.90 -44.11 15.01
CA GLY A 26 -3.96 -45.12 15.09
C GLY A 26 -4.29 -45.70 13.73
N LYS A 27 -4.43 -44.86 12.70
CA LYS A 27 -4.67 -45.30 11.33
C LYS A 27 -3.52 -46.12 10.75
N ARG A 28 -2.26 -45.71 10.97
CA ARG A 28 -1.08 -46.46 10.50
C ARG A 28 -0.97 -47.85 11.13
N HIS A 29 -1.42 -48.00 12.37
CA HIS A 29 -1.35 -49.25 13.12
C HIS A 29 -2.69 -49.99 13.24
N ASN A 30 -3.73 -49.53 12.54
CA ASN A 30 -5.08 -50.10 12.55
C ASN A 30 -5.67 -50.24 13.98
N LEU A 31 -5.51 -49.20 14.80
CA LEU A 31 -6.09 -49.12 16.15
C LEU A 31 -7.57 -48.74 16.09
N GLU A 32 -8.32 -49.17 17.10
CA GLU A 32 -9.72 -48.78 17.29
C GLU A 32 -9.84 -47.27 17.59
N LEU A 33 -10.83 -46.63 16.98
CA LEU A 33 -11.13 -45.20 17.15
C LEU A 33 -12.25 -45.00 18.18
N LEU A 34 -11.89 -45.01 19.48
CA LEU A 34 -12.87 -44.92 20.57
C LEU A 34 -13.16 -43.46 20.98
N ASN A 35 -14.32 -42.94 20.58
CA ASN A 35 -14.81 -41.64 21.06
C ASN A 35 -15.35 -41.73 22.50
N ILE A 36 -14.94 -40.83 23.39
CA ILE A 36 -15.38 -40.78 24.79
C ILE A 36 -16.24 -39.54 25.10
N LEU A 37 -16.46 -38.65 24.13
CA LEU A 37 -17.19 -37.39 24.30
C LEU A 37 -18.59 -37.50 23.68
N ASN A 38 -19.54 -36.80 24.28
CA ASN A 38 -20.80 -36.39 23.65
C ASN A 38 -20.60 -35.05 22.92
N ASP A 39 -21.59 -34.65 22.10
CA ASP A 39 -21.56 -33.40 21.31
C ASP A 39 -21.43 -32.13 22.18
N ASP A 40 -21.83 -32.18 23.45
CA ASP A 40 -21.72 -31.06 24.41
C ASP A 40 -20.38 -31.04 25.18
N GLY A 41 -19.50 -31.99 24.91
CA GLY A 41 -18.19 -32.12 25.57
C GLY A 41 -18.24 -32.84 26.93
N THR A 42 -19.37 -33.41 27.33
CA THR A 42 -19.46 -34.34 28.47
C THR A 42 -18.96 -35.73 28.08
N LEU A 43 -18.58 -36.55 29.07
CA LEU A 43 -18.16 -37.93 28.80
C LEU A 43 -19.35 -38.85 28.50
N ASN A 44 -19.18 -39.75 27.54
CA ASN A 44 -20.20 -40.72 27.13
C ASN A 44 -20.03 -42.09 27.84
N ASN A 45 -20.87 -43.06 27.46
CA ASN A 45 -20.90 -44.39 28.07
C ASN A 45 -19.71 -45.31 27.71
N ASN A 46 -18.78 -44.86 26.86
CA ASN A 46 -17.52 -45.57 26.62
C ASN A 46 -16.51 -45.35 27.78
N CYS A 47 -16.81 -44.43 28.70
CA CYS A 47 -16.08 -44.26 29.96
C CYS A 47 -16.68 -45.14 31.07
N PRO A 48 -15.90 -45.42 32.14
CA PRO A 48 -16.46 -45.96 33.38
C PRO A 48 -17.66 -45.14 33.88
N GLU A 49 -18.66 -45.82 34.44
CA GLU A 49 -19.96 -45.23 34.83
C GLU A 49 -19.82 -44.02 35.77
N GLU A 50 -18.82 -44.02 36.65
CA GLU A 50 -18.52 -42.92 37.56
C GLU A 50 -18.12 -41.60 36.86
N TYR A 51 -17.72 -41.65 35.59
CA TYR A 51 -17.32 -40.48 34.81
C TYR A 51 -18.34 -40.09 33.73
N ALA A 52 -19.25 -41.00 33.35
CA ALA A 52 -20.24 -40.75 32.32
C ALA A 52 -21.16 -39.56 32.71
N GLY A 53 -21.40 -38.65 31.76
CA GLY A 53 -22.19 -37.43 31.94
C GLY A 53 -21.46 -36.27 32.62
N LEU A 54 -20.22 -36.44 33.10
CA LEU A 54 -19.44 -35.33 33.65
C LEU A 54 -18.86 -34.45 32.54
N ASP A 55 -18.78 -33.13 32.80
CA ASP A 55 -17.96 -32.23 31.97
C ASP A 55 -16.50 -32.69 31.98
N ARG A 56 -15.84 -32.60 30.82
CA ARG A 56 -14.46 -33.06 30.62
C ARG A 56 -13.43 -32.51 31.63
N PHE A 57 -13.60 -31.28 32.12
CA PHE A 57 -12.67 -30.70 33.10
C PHE A 57 -12.93 -31.20 34.52
N GLU A 58 -14.21 -31.37 34.88
CA GLU A 58 -14.59 -31.97 36.16
C GLU A 58 -14.21 -33.45 36.21
N ALA A 59 -14.44 -34.19 35.12
CA ALA A 59 -13.98 -35.56 34.96
C ALA A 59 -12.47 -35.68 35.11
N ARG A 60 -11.69 -34.79 34.48
CA ARG A 60 -10.22 -34.75 34.61
C ARG A 60 -9.78 -34.61 36.06
N LYS A 61 -10.40 -33.71 36.85
CA LYS A 61 -10.09 -33.53 38.27
C LYS A 61 -10.36 -34.81 39.07
N LEU A 62 -11.50 -35.45 38.82
CA LEU A 62 -11.87 -36.70 39.50
C LEU A 62 -10.94 -37.86 39.13
N ILE A 63 -10.60 -38.01 37.84
CA ILE A 63 -9.66 -39.03 37.35
C ILE A 63 -8.30 -38.85 38.03
N VAL A 64 -7.76 -37.63 38.09
CA VAL A 64 -6.47 -37.37 38.76
C VAL A 64 -6.54 -37.74 40.25
N LYS A 65 -7.64 -37.41 40.94
CA LYS A 65 -7.85 -37.77 42.34
C LYS A 65 -7.87 -39.30 42.52
N ASN A 66 -8.60 -40.01 41.67
CA ASN A 66 -8.75 -41.47 41.75
C ASN A 66 -7.42 -42.19 41.43
N LEU A 67 -6.72 -41.79 40.36
CA LEU A 67 -5.39 -42.32 40.02
C LEU A 67 -4.36 -42.08 41.13
N LYS A 68 -4.41 -40.90 41.80
CA LYS A 68 -3.56 -40.62 42.96
C LYS A 68 -3.86 -41.53 44.13
N ALA A 69 -5.14 -41.75 44.44
CA ALA A 69 -5.56 -42.65 45.52
C ALA A 69 -5.17 -44.11 45.25
N SER A 70 -5.18 -44.53 43.98
CA SER A 70 -4.75 -45.87 43.55
C SER A 70 -3.23 -46.03 43.39
N GLY A 71 -2.44 -44.97 43.57
CA GLY A 71 -0.98 -45.04 43.45
C GLY A 71 -0.45 -45.11 42.01
N PHE A 72 -1.25 -44.75 41.01
CA PHE A 72 -0.86 -44.76 39.59
C PHE A 72 -0.27 -43.43 39.08
N ILE A 73 -0.06 -42.45 39.97
CA ILE A 73 0.58 -41.17 39.64
C ILE A 73 1.99 -41.14 40.22
N GLU A 74 2.99 -41.14 39.34
CA GLU A 74 4.39 -40.93 39.72
C GLU A 74 4.68 -39.46 40.03
N LYS A 75 4.25 -38.55 39.15
CA LYS A 75 4.56 -37.11 39.24
C LYS A 75 3.44 -36.25 38.65
N ILE A 76 3.20 -35.09 39.24
CA ILE A 76 2.38 -34.00 38.68
C ILE A 76 3.26 -32.76 38.66
N GLU A 77 3.34 -32.09 37.51
CA GLU A 77 4.11 -30.86 37.35
C GLU A 77 3.36 -29.84 36.49
N ASP A 78 3.68 -28.57 36.69
CA ASP A 78 3.14 -27.51 35.85
C ASP A 78 3.80 -27.56 34.47
N TYR A 79 2.97 -27.68 33.44
CA TYR A 79 3.43 -27.76 32.06
C TYR A 79 2.80 -26.67 31.20
N LYS A 80 3.65 -25.87 30.56
CA LYS A 80 3.19 -24.83 29.64
C LYS A 80 2.90 -25.45 28.28
N THR A 81 1.62 -25.58 27.96
CA THR A 81 1.14 -26.08 26.67
C THR A 81 0.45 -24.98 25.86
N THR A 82 0.34 -25.20 24.55
CA THR A 82 -0.45 -24.36 23.64
C THR A 82 -1.80 -25.01 23.42
N ILE A 83 -2.87 -24.33 23.81
CA ILE A 83 -4.25 -24.84 23.71
C ILE A 83 -4.98 -24.07 22.61
N PRO A 84 -5.62 -24.75 21.64
CA PRO A 84 -6.43 -24.08 20.64
C PRO A 84 -7.74 -23.54 21.25
N TYR A 85 -8.09 -22.32 20.88
CA TYR A 85 -9.34 -21.68 21.26
C TYR A 85 -10.15 -21.34 20.01
N GLY A 86 -11.48 -21.46 20.11
CA GLY A 86 -12.39 -20.97 19.09
C GLY A 86 -12.21 -19.47 18.92
N ASP A 87 -11.97 -19.02 17.69
CA ASP A 87 -11.71 -17.62 17.36
C ASP A 87 -12.86 -16.67 17.77
N ARG A 88 -14.10 -17.18 17.71
CA ARG A 88 -15.33 -16.44 18.04
C ARG A 88 -15.80 -16.65 19.48
N SER A 89 -15.78 -17.89 19.98
CA SER A 89 -16.31 -18.23 21.31
C SER A 89 -15.29 -18.11 22.42
N ASN A 90 -14.00 -18.07 22.09
CA ASN A 90 -12.89 -18.16 23.03
C ASN A 90 -12.98 -19.38 23.98
N THR A 91 -13.61 -20.46 23.53
CA THR A 91 -13.69 -21.75 24.24
C THR A 91 -12.60 -22.69 23.73
N ILE A 92 -12.08 -23.56 24.60
CA ILE A 92 -11.10 -24.60 24.22
C ILE A 92 -11.71 -25.52 23.17
N VAL A 93 -11.01 -25.73 22.06
CA VAL A 93 -11.41 -26.64 20.98
C VAL A 93 -10.98 -28.06 21.35
N GLU A 94 -11.91 -29.00 21.26
CA GLU A 94 -11.66 -30.43 21.43
C GLU A 94 -11.69 -31.12 20.06
N PRO A 95 -10.72 -32.01 19.76
CA PRO A 95 -10.84 -32.92 18.62
C PRO A 95 -12.02 -33.86 18.84
N TYR A 96 -12.89 -33.98 17.84
CA TYR A 96 -14.11 -34.77 17.92
C TYR A 96 -14.29 -35.58 16.63
N LEU A 97 -14.48 -36.90 16.78
CA LEU A 97 -14.65 -37.80 15.65
C LEU A 97 -16.10 -37.77 15.16
N THR A 98 -16.31 -37.24 13.96
CA THR A 98 -17.62 -37.15 13.31
C THR A 98 -17.49 -37.37 11.81
N ASN A 99 -18.55 -37.87 11.18
CA ASN A 99 -18.67 -37.90 9.72
C ASN A 99 -18.86 -36.47 9.21
N GLN A 100 -18.12 -36.09 8.17
CA GLN A 100 -18.13 -34.76 7.56
C GLN A 100 -17.84 -34.86 6.06
N TRP A 101 -18.24 -33.85 5.30
CA TRP A 101 -17.97 -33.73 3.87
C TRP A 101 -16.61 -33.06 3.63
N PHE A 102 -15.78 -33.68 2.78
CA PHE A 102 -14.46 -33.17 2.45
C PHE A 102 -14.27 -33.01 0.94
N CYS A 103 -13.63 -31.92 0.52
CA CYS A 103 -13.03 -31.82 -0.80
C CYS A 103 -11.61 -32.39 -0.79
N ASN A 104 -11.25 -33.12 -1.85
CA ASN A 104 -9.88 -33.52 -2.12
C ASN A 104 -9.05 -32.31 -2.58
N ALA A 105 -8.61 -31.51 -1.61
CA ALA A 105 -7.89 -30.28 -1.85
C ALA A 105 -6.48 -30.50 -2.44
N GLU A 106 -5.86 -31.65 -2.16
CA GLU A 106 -4.56 -32.01 -2.73
C GLU A 106 -4.63 -32.10 -4.26
N GLU A 107 -5.67 -32.77 -4.78
CA GLU A 107 -5.87 -32.87 -6.23
C GLU A 107 -6.17 -31.51 -6.85
N LEU A 108 -7.05 -30.71 -6.23
CA LEU A 108 -7.41 -29.39 -6.72
C LEU A 108 -6.23 -28.40 -6.71
N ALA A 109 -5.31 -28.56 -5.75
CA ALA A 109 -4.16 -27.67 -5.59
C ALA A 109 -3.12 -27.84 -6.71
N LYS A 110 -3.04 -29.01 -7.36
CA LYS A 110 -2.02 -29.29 -8.39
C LYS A 110 -2.05 -28.26 -9.52
N GLN A 111 -3.20 -28.11 -10.19
CA GLN A 111 -3.34 -27.16 -11.28
C GLN A 111 -3.22 -25.71 -10.78
N ALA A 112 -3.79 -25.40 -9.62
CA ALA A 112 -3.70 -24.07 -9.00
C ALA A 112 -2.26 -23.65 -8.68
N MET A 113 -1.37 -24.59 -8.31
CA MET A 113 0.06 -24.32 -8.17
C MET A 113 0.75 -24.19 -9.52
N GLN A 114 0.41 -25.04 -10.48
CA GLN A 114 1.04 -25.07 -11.79
C GLN A 114 0.89 -23.75 -12.55
N VAL A 115 -0.33 -23.18 -12.60
CA VAL A 115 -0.59 -21.90 -13.28
C VAL A 115 0.17 -20.72 -12.67
N VAL A 116 0.54 -20.78 -11.39
CA VAL A 116 1.40 -19.77 -10.74
C VAL A 116 2.86 -20.01 -11.10
N ARG A 117 3.32 -21.27 -11.11
CA ARG A 117 4.68 -21.65 -11.53
C ARG A 117 4.96 -21.27 -12.98
N ASP A 118 3.96 -21.40 -13.85
CA ASP A 118 4.03 -21.07 -15.27
C ASP A 118 3.86 -19.57 -15.55
N GLY A 119 3.49 -18.78 -14.54
CA GLY A 119 3.34 -17.33 -14.64
C GLY A 119 2.05 -16.86 -15.29
N GLU A 120 1.05 -17.74 -15.48
CA GLU A 120 -0.31 -17.37 -15.91
C GLU A 120 -1.00 -16.49 -14.85
N THR A 121 -0.77 -16.80 -13.57
CA THR A 121 -1.16 -15.97 -12.43
C THR A 121 0.09 -15.48 -11.69
N LYS A 122 0.22 -14.17 -11.51
CA LYS A 122 1.36 -13.54 -10.82
C LYS A 122 0.93 -12.88 -9.52
N PHE A 123 1.72 -13.00 -8.46
CA PHE A 123 1.47 -12.25 -7.24
C PHE A 123 2.27 -10.95 -7.23
N PHE A 124 1.62 -9.87 -6.81
CA PHE A 124 2.27 -8.61 -6.49
C PHE A 124 2.04 -8.26 -5.02
N PRO A 125 3.10 -8.07 -4.21
CA PRO A 125 4.49 -8.30 -4.57
C PRO A 125 4.83 -9.80 -4.63
N SER A 126 5.88 -10.16 -5.37
CA SER A 126 6.22 -11.56 -5.69
C SER A 126 6.61 -12.42 -4.48
N ASN A 127 6.94 -11.80 -3.34
CA ASN A 127 7.26 -12.53 -2.11
C ASN A 127 6.09 -13.38 -1.59
N TRP A 128 4.84 -13.04 -1.94
CA TRP A 128 3.66 -13.80 -1.52
C TRP A 128 3.49 -15.14 -2.25
N GLU A 129 4.18 -15.35 -3.38
CA GLU A 129 4.20 -16.65 -4.07
C GLU A 129 4.77 -17.74 -3.16
N LYS A 130 5.83 -17.42 -2.40
CA LYS A 130 6.44 -18.35 -1.45
C LYS A 130 5.44 -18.78 -0.38
N THR A 131 4.69 -17.83 0.18
CA THR A 131 3.65 -18.12 1.17
C THR A 131 2.54 -18.97 0.55
N TYR A 132 2.10 -18.63 -0.66
CA TYR A 132 1.10 -19.40 -1.39
C TYR A 132 1.55 -20.85 -1.61
N PHE A 133 2.76 -21.09 -2.13
CA PHE A 133 3.28 -22.45 -2.35
C PHE A 133 3.43 -23.23 -1.06
N GLN A 134 3.97 -22.62 0.01
CA GLN A 134 4.11 -23.28 1.30
C GLN A 134 2.77 -23.82 1.82
N TRP A 135 1.68 -23.07 1.63
CA TRP A 135 0.34 -23.51 2.02
C TRP A 135 -0.23 -24.57 1.08
N MET A 136 -0.06 -24.41 -0.23
CA MET A 136 -0.64 -25.30 -1.23
C MET A 136 0.05 -26.67 -1.26
N GLU A 137 1.36 -26.73 -1.02
CA GLU A 137 2.14 -27.98 -0.97
C GLU A 137 1.83 -28.83 0.27
N ASN A 138 1.36 -28.20 1.35
CA ASN A 138 1.00 -28.87 2.61
C ASN A 138 -0.51 -28.90 2.86
N ILE A 139 -1.31 -28.72 1.81
CA ILE A 139 -2.76 -28.62 1.93
C ILE A 139 -3.37 -29.95 2.41
N ARG A 140 -4.28 -29.87 3.40
CA ARG A 140 -5.03 -31.03 3.91
C ARG A 140 -6.42 -31.09 3.25
N PRO A 141 -7.10 -32.26 3.29
CA PRO A 141 -8.49 -32.36 2.87
C PRO A 141 -9.33 -31.26 3.49
N TRP A 142 -10.09 -30.56 2.65
CA TRP A 142 -10.86 -29.40 3.09
C TRP A 142 -12.23 -29.85 3.56
N CYS A 143 -12.47 -29.81 4.87
CA CYS A 143 -13.79 -30.02 5.44
C CYS A 143 -14.74 -28.89 5.02
N ILE A 144 -15.76 -29.22 4.24
CA ILE A 144 -16.72 -28.28 3.66
C ILE A 144 -18.08 -28.28 4.37
N SER A 145 -18.38 -29.25 5.24
CA SER A 145 -19.62 -29.26 6.02
C SER A 145 -19.49 -28.50 7.34
N ARG A 146 -20.57 -27.87 7.77
CA ARG A 146 -20.67 -27.09 9.02
C ARG A 146 -22.03 -27.34 9.67
N GLN A 147 -22.03 -27.57 10.98
CA GLN A 147 -23.23 -27.77 11.80
C GLN A 147 -23.74 -26.42 12.32
N ILE A 148 -24.00 -25.48 11.40
CA ILE A 148 -24.50 -24.13 11.72
C ILE A 148 -25.77 -23.85 10.92
N TRP A 149 -26.57 -22.88 11.37
CA TRP A 149 -27.84 -22.56 10.71
C TRP A 149 -27.70 -21.68 9.47
N TRP A 150 -26.58 -20.95 9.35
CA TRP A 150 -26.34 -20.03 8.24
C TRP A 150 -25.36 -20.63 7.23
N GLY A 151 -25.85 -20.88 6.01
CA GLY A 151 -25.05 -21.37 4.91
C GLY A 151 -25.92 -22.07 3.87
N HIS A 152 -25.30 -22.56 2.80
CA HIS A 152 -26.00 -23.28 1.76
C HIS A 152 -26.17 -24.74 2.20
N GLN A 153 -27.40 -25.21 2.38
CA GLN A 153 -27.64 -26.60 2.82
C GLN A 153 -27.03 -27.59 1.82
N ILE A 154 -26.31 -28.60 2.33
CA ILE A 154 -25.64 -29.59 1.49
C ILE A 154 -26.69 -30.34 0.65
N PRO A 155 -26.50 -30.44 -0.68
CA PRO A 155 -27.47 -31.08 -1.56
C PRO A 155 -27.24 -32.60 -1.62
N VAL A 156 -27.27 -33.24 -0.45
CA VAL A 156 -27.18 -34.70 -0.29
C VAL A 156 -28.37 -35.20 0.51
N TRP A 157 -28.98 -36.28 0.04
CA TRP A 157 -30.10 -36.94 0.70
C TRP A 157 -29.73 -38.35 1.10
N TYR A 158 -30.19 -38.76 2.28
CA TYR A 158 -30.00 -40.09 2.83
C TYR A 158 -31.25 -40.95 2.61
N GLY A 159 -31.05 -42.15 2.08
CA GLY A 159 -32.06 -43.20 2.05
C GLY A 159 -32.28 -43.88 3.40
N PRO A 160 -33.22 -44.83 3.49
CA PRO A 160 -33.60 -45.47 4.76
C PRO A 160 -32.47 -46.23 5.48
N ASP A 161 -31.45 -46.69 4.74
CA ASP A 161 -30.27 -47.40 5.27
C ASP A 161 -29.04 -46.49 5.46
N GLY A 162 -29.17 -45.18 5.20
CA GLY A 162 -28.07 -44.23 5.22
C GLY A 162 -27.33 -44.06 3.89
N LYS A 163 -27.76 -44.69 2.80
CA LYS A 163 -27.17 -44.47 1.47
C LYS A 163 -27.32 -43.00 1.03
N GLU A 164 -26.21 -42.40 0.60
CA GLU A 164 -26.13 -41.03 0.13
C GLU A 164 -26.51 -40.88 -1.35
N PHE A 165 -27.29 -39.85 -1.67
CA PHE A 165 -27.66 -39.41 -3.01
C PHE A 165 -27.40 -37.91 -3.15
N CYS A 166 -26.40 -37.53 -3.94
CA CYS A 166 -26.07 -36.13 -4.24
C CYS A 166 -26.74 -35.72 -5.55
N ALA A 167 -27.51 -34.63 -5.54
CA ALA A 167 -28.25 -34.14 -6.71
C ALA A 167 -28.54 -32.63 -6.57
N GLU A 168 -28.90 -31.92 -7.62
CA GLU A 168 -29.20 -30.48 -7.50
C GLU A 168 -30.54 -30.24 -6.82
N THR A 169 -31.49 -31.16 -7.04
CA THR A 169 -32.85 -31.10 -6.48
C THR A 169 -33.24 -32.38 -5.75
N GLU A 170 -34.23 -32.27 -4.86
CA GLU A 170 -34.78 -33.42 -4.15
C GLU A 170 -35.45 -34.43 -5.11
N GLU A 171 -36.06 -33.94 -6.19
CA GLU A 171 -36.72 -34.80 -7.18
C GLU A 171 -35.71 -35.66 -7.95
N GLU A 172 -34.56 -35.09 -8.32
CA GLU A 172 -33.45 -35.85 -8.89
C GLU A 172 -32.89 -36.87 -7.90
N ALA A 173 -32.70 -36.48 -6.63
CA ALA A 173 -32.25 -37.41 -5.59
C ALA A 173 -33.24 -38.57 -5.40
N LYS A 174 -34.55 -38.31 -5.44
CA LYS A 174 -35.60 -39.34 -5.39
C LYS A 174 -35.50 -40.29 -6.57
N GLN A 175 -35.27 -39.79 -7.79
CA GLN A 175 -35.12 -40.63 -8.97
C GLN A 175 -33.90 -41.56 -8.83
N LEU A 176 -32.76 -41.02 -8.40
CA LEU A 176 -31.56 -41.83 -8.13
C LEU A 176 -31.82 -42.91 -7.06
N ALA A 177 -32.59 -42.58 -6.02
CA ALA A 177 -32.95 -43.53 -4.98
C ALA A 177 -33.90 -44.63 -5.48
N ILE A 178 -34.96 -44.27 -6.22
CA ILE A 178 -35.89 -45.23 -6.85
C ILE A 178 -35.10 -46.21 -7.74
N ASP A 179 -34.18 -45.70 -8.54
CA ASP A 179 -33.35 -46.52 -9.43
C ASP A 179 -32.38 -47.42 -8.67
N TYR A 180 -31.85 -46.98 -7.53
CA TYR A 180 -30.95 -47.77 -6.69
C TYR A 180 -31.69 -48.88 -5.93
N TYR A 181 -32.79 -48.54 -5.25
CA TYR A 181 -33.56 -49.48 -4.42
C TYR A 181 -34.55 -50.34 -5.21
N LYS A 182 -34.83 -50.00 -6.47
CA LYS A 182 -35.85 -50.65 -7.29
C LYS A 182 -37.23 -50.64 -6.61
N ALA A 183 -37.61 -49.48 -6.07
CA ALA A 183 -38.87 -49.31 -5.33
C ALA A 183 -39.58 -48.03 -5.74
N ASP A 184 -40.91 -48.07 -5.79
CA ASP A 184 -41.74 -46.97 -6.33
C ASP A 184 -41.75 -45.71 -5.44
N LYS A 185 -41.46 -45.85 -4.14
CA LYS A 185 -41.46 -44.75 -3.18
C LYS A 185 -40.37 -44.95 -2.14
N ILE A 186 -39.47 -43.98 -2.04
CA ILE A 186 -38.41 -43.94 -1.03
C ILE A 186 -38.52 -42.63 -0.24
N ILE A 187 -38.49 -42.72 1.08
CA ILE A 187 -38.41 -41.55 1.95
C ILE A 187 -36.95 -41.14 2.02
N LEU A 188 -36.66 -39.92 1.61
CA LEU A 188 -35.34 -39.31 1.69
C LEU A 188 -35.28 -38.27 2.80
N LYS A 189 -34.12 -38.14 3.43
CA LYS A 189 -33.83 -37.10 4.41
C LYS A 189 -32.59 -36.33 3.96
N ARG A 190 -32.74 -35.04 3.67
CA ARG A 190 -31.60 -34.19 3.31
C ARG A 190 -30.64 -34.03 4.49
N ASP A 191 -29.36 -33.95 4.19
CA ASP A 191 -28.32 -33.54 5.12
C ASP A 191 -28.69 -32.19 5.76
N LYS A 192 -28.51 -32.09 7.08
CA LYS A 192 -28.81 -30.88 7.84
C LYS A 192 -27.64 -29.89 7.84
N ASP A 193 -26.47 -30.36 7.47
CA ASP A 193 -25.27 -29.54 7.41
C ASP A 193 -25.36 -28.51 6.29
N VAL A 194 -24.64 -27.42 6.49
CA VAL A 194 -24.45 -26.37 5.48
C VAL A 194 -23.01 -26.35 5.00
N LEU A 195 -22.80 -25.81 3.80
CA LEU A 195 -21.49 -25.59 3.23
C LEU A 195 -20.74 -24.47 3.94
N ASP A 196 -19.43 -24.66 4.08
CA ASP A 196 -18.47 -23.65 4.54
C ASP A 196 -18.62 -22.36 3.72
N THR A 197 -18.56 -21.20 4.39
CA THR A 197 -18.65 -19.90 3.71
C THR A 197 -17.56 -19.76 2.64
N TRP A 198 -16.36 -20.27 2.92
CA TRP A 198 -15.26 -20.28 1.94
C TRP A 198 -15.55 -21.14 0.72
N PHE A 199 -16.46 -22.12 0.80
CA PHE A 199 -16.89 -22.92 -0.34
C PHE A 199 -17.66 -22.06 -1.35
N SER A 200 -18.63 -21.29 -0.87
CA SER A 200 -19.33 -20.31 -1.74
C SER A 200 -18.41 -19.19 -2.23
N SER A 201 -17.56 -18.62 -1.36
CA SER A 201 -16.66 -17.53 -1.73
C SER A 201 -15.58 -17.94 -2.74
N ALA A 202 -15.24 -19.24 -2.80
CA ALA A 202 -14.34 -19.79 -3.82
C ALA A 202 -14.89 -19.70 -5.24
N LEU A 203 -16.22 -19.61 -5.39
CA LEU A 203 -16.88 -19.54 -6.70
C LEU A 203 -17.02 -18.09 -7.20
N TRP A 204 -16.61 -17.10 -6.41
CA TRP A 204 -16.80 -15.68 -6.69
C TRP A 204 -16.38 -15.21 -8.10
N PRO A 205 -15.22 -15.62 -8.66
CA PRO A 205 -14.72 -15.07 -9.92
C PRO A 205 -15.63 -15.33 -11.13
N PHE A 206 -16.47 -16.37 -11.07
CA PHE A 206 -17.31 -16.80 -12.18
C PHE A 206 -18.81 -16.85 -11.81
N SER A 207 -19.17 -17.17 -10.57
CA SER A 207 -20.58 -17.15 -10.12
C SER A 207 -21.21 -15.75 -10.17
N THR A 208 -20.42 -14.70 -9.97
CA THR A 208 -20.90 -13.31 -10.08
C THR A 208 -21.14 -12.86 -11.52
N LEU A 209 -20.71 -13.65 -12.49
CA LEU A 209 -20.82 -13.36 -13.92
C LEU A 209 -21.91 -14.19 -14.62
N GLY A 210 -22.71 -14.95 -13.87
CA GLY A 210 -23.83 -15.75 -14.39
C GLY A 210 -23.66 -17.27 -14.27
N TRP A 211 -22.47 -17.77 -13.90
CA TRP A 211 -22.25 -19.21 -13.72
C TRP A 211 -23.18 -19.78 -12.61
N PRO A 212 -23.80 -20.96 -12.80
CA PRO A 212 -23.49 -21.99 -13.82
C PRO A 212 -24.09 -21.77 -15.21
N GLU A 213 -24.95 -20.78 -15.40
CA GLU A 213 -25.52 -20.49 -16.71
C GLU A 213 -24.49 -19.85 -17.65
N THR A 214 -24.64 -20.09 -18.94
CA THR A 214 -23.77 -19.48 -19.96
C THR A 214 -24.28 -18.07 -20.29
N GLU A 215 -23.67 -17.06 -19.66
CA GLU A 215 -23.95 -15.65 -19.93
C GLU A 215 -22.81 -14.96 -20.68
N LYS A 216 -23.17 -13.93 -21.49
CA LYS A 216 -22.19 -13.13 -22.22
C LYS A 216 -21.17 -12.42 -21.31
N SER A 217 -21.56 -12.10 -20.08
CA SER A 217 -20.69 -11.52 -19.05
C SER A 217 -19.56 -12.46 -18.66
N LEU A 218 -19.88 -13.75 -18.46
CA LEU A 218 -18.88 -14.76 -18.12
C LEU A 218 -17.83 -14.88 -19.22
N ASP A 219 -18.25 -14.98 -20.48
CA ASP A 219 -17.33 -15.07 -21.63
C ASP A 219 -16.44 -13.84 -21.80
N HIS A 220 -16.95 -12.65 -21.48
CA HIS A 220 -16.23 -11.39 -21.69
C HIS A 220 -15.28 -11.04 -20.54
N PHE A 221 -15.66 -11.35 -19.30
CA PHE A 221 -14.95 -10.88 -18.10
C PHE A 221 -14.17 -11.97 -17.35
N TYR A 222 -14.25 -13.24 -17.78
CA TYR A 222 -13.45 -14.33 -17.22
C TYR A 222 -12.41 -14.86 -18.24
N PRO A 223 -11.12 -14.99 -17.86
CA PRO A 223 -10.52 -14.68 -16.55
C PRO A 223 -10.48 -13.20 -16.18
N ASN A 224 -10.51 -12.91 -14.88
CA ASN A 224 -10.42 -11.55 -14.35
C ASN A 224 -8.99 -11.01 -14.49
N SER A 225 -8.81 -9.69 -14.62
CA SER A 225 -7.47 -9.12 -14.77
C SER A 225 -6.66 -9.09 -13.46
N VAL A 226 -7.25 -8.56 -12.38
CA VAL A 226 -6.57 -8.35 -11.10
C VAL A 226 -7.50 -8.65 -9.93
N LEU A 227 -7.05 -9.50 -9.00
CA LEU A 227 -7.66 -9.69 -7.69
C LEU A 227 -6.91 -8.85 -6.66
N VAL A 228 -7.59 -7.94 -5.97
CA VAL A 228 -7.02 -7.08 -4.90
C VAL A 228 -7.47 -7.59 -3.54
N THR A 229 -6.53 -7.94 -2.66
CA THR A 229 -6.86 -8.47 -1.32
C THR A 229 -5.74 -8.28 -0.29
N GLY A 230 -6.04 -8.44 1.00
CA GLY A 230 -5.06 -8.57 2.07
C GLY A 230 -4.42 -9.96 2.12
N PHE A 231 -3.24 -10.04 2.73
CA PHE A 231 -2.47 -11.30 2.84
C PHE A 231 -3.12 -12.34 3.76
N ASP A 232 -3.98 -11.91 4.67
CA ASP A 232 -4.63 -12.73 5.71
C ASP A 232 -5.62 -13.75 5.14
N ILE A 233 -6.10 -13.55 3.91
CA ILE A 233 -7.03 -14.45 3.23
C ILE A 233 -6.48 -15.08 1.94
N ILE A 234 -5.15 -15.06 1.73
CA ILE A 234 -4.53 -15.78 0.60
C ILE A 234 -4.93 -17.26 0.62
N PHE A 235 -4.80 -17.92 1.78
CA PHE A 235 -5.11 -19.35 1.88
C PHE A 235 -6.63 -19.64 1.83
N PHE A 236 -7.42 -18.83 2.53
CA PHE A 236 -8.85 -19.08 2.68
C PHE A 236 -9.67 -18.68 1.45
N TRP A 237 -9.19 -17.71 0.67
CA TRP A 237 -9.94 -17.18 -0.46
C TRP A 237 -9.21 -17.33 -1.78
N VAL A 238 -8.01 -16.74 -1.92
CA VAL A 238 -7.26 -16.75 -3.20
C VAL A 238 -7.01 -18.19 -3.66
N ALA A 239 -6.44 -19.02 -2.79
CA ALA A 239 -6.18 -20.42 -3.10
C ALA A 239 -7.46 -21.22 -3.42
N ARG A 240 -8.57 -20.95 -2.71
CA ARG A 240 -9.85 -21.61 -2.96
C ARG A 240 -10.44 -21.21 -4.32
N MET A 241 -10.38 -19.93 -4.68
CA MET A 241 -10.78 -19.45 -6.00
C MET A 241 -9.93 -20.05 -7.11
N MET A 242 -8.60 -20.13 -6.91
CA MET A 242 -7.70 -20.77 -7.87
C MET A 242 -8.06 -22.24 -8.07
N MET A 243 -8.27 -23.00 -6.99
CA MET A 243 -8.68 -24.41 -7.08
C MET A 243 -10.00 -24.59 -7.84
N MET A 244 -11.03 -23.81 -7.49
CA MET A 244 -12.36 -23.98 -8.09
C MET A 244 -12.44 -23.44 -9.52
N GLY A 245 -11.81 -22.30 -9.82
CA GLY A 245 -11.76 -21.74 -11.16
C GLY A 245 -11.04 -22.67 -12.14
N ASN A 246 -9.87 -23.19 -11.75
CA ASN A 246 -9.14 -24.15 -12.58
C ASN A 246 -9.93 -25.45 -12.80
N LYS A 247 -10.64 -25.93 -11.76
CA LYS A 247 -11.43 -27.17 -11.86
C LYS A 247 -12.69 -27.03 -12.71
N PHE A 248 -13.49 -25.99 -12.49
CA PHE A 248 -14.82 -25.87 -13.09
C PHE A 248 -14.83 -25.07 -14.39
N MET A 249 -13.89 -24.14 -14.56
CA MET A 249 -13.81 -23.29 -15.75
C MET A 249 -12.68 -23.69 -16.70
N ALA A 250 -11.82 -24.63 -16.30
CA ALA A 250 -10.62 -25.04 -17.04
C ALA A 250 -9.69 -23.87 -17.44
N LYS A 251 -9.76 -22.75 -16.72
CA LYS A 251 -8.89 -21.57 -16.85
C LYS A 251 -8.63 -20.99 -15.47
N THR A 252 -7.44 -20.41 -15.26
CA THR A 252 -7.12 -19.71 -14.00
C THR A 252 -8.04 -18.48 -13.82
N PRO A 253 -8.56 -18.20 -12.61
CA PRO A 253 -9.58 -17.16 -12.41
C PRO A 253 -9.08 -15.72 -12.53
N PHE A 254 -7.77 -15.48 -12.37
CA PHE A 254 -7.20 -14.14 -12.51
C PHE A 254 -5.74 -14.15 -12.96
N HIS A 255 -5.35 -13.14 -13.73
CA HIS A 255 -3.96 -12.97 -14.18
C HIS A 255 -3.03 -12.41 -13.09
N THR A 256 -3.53 -11.54 -12.21
CA THR A 256 -2.70 -10.94 -11.14
C THR A 256 -3.40 -10.96 -9.79
N VAL A 257 -2.67 -11.32 -8.74
CA VAL A 257 -3.09 -11.18 -7.33
C VAL A 257 -2.31 -10.03 -6.70
N TYR A 258 -2.96 -8.89 -6.53
CA TYR A 258 -2.42 -7.74 -5.82
C TYR A 258 -2.70 -7.88 -4.32
N VAL A 259 -1.66 -8.15 -3.55
CA VAL A 259 -1.71 -8.30 -2.10
C VAL A 259 -1.28 -7.01 -1.43
N HIS A 260 -2.26 -6.29 -0.86
CA HIS A 260 -2.00 -5.07 -0.11
C HIS A 260 -1.69 -5.36 1.38
N ALA A 261 -1.07 -4.39 2.04
CA ALA A 261 -0.80 -4.50 3.46
C ALA A 261 -2.06 -4.25 4.30
N LEU A 262 -2.02 -4.67 5.58
CA LEU A 262 -3.12 -4.41 6.49
C LEU A 262 -2.99 -3.03 7.12
N VAL A 263 -4.12 -2.38 7.34
CA VAL A 263 -4.18 -1.13 8.10
C VAL A 263 -4.07 -1.46 9.59
N ARG A 264 -3.16 -0.75 10.25
CA ARG A 264 -2.88 -0.82 11.69
C ARG A 264 -3.13 0.55 12.31
N ASP A 265 -3.32 0.55 13.62
CA ASP A 265 -3.31 1.80 14.37
C ASP A 265 -1.93 2.48 14.33
N GLU A 266 -1.84 3.69 14.90
CA GLU A 266 -0.61 4.47 14.96
C GLU A 266 0.55 3.75 15.69
N LYS A 267 0.24 2.79 16.57
CA LYS A 267 1.20 1.97 17.33
C LYS A 267 1.56 0.67 16.62
N GLY A 268 0.99 0.41 15.43
CA GLY A 268 1.23 -0.78 14.63
C GLY A 268 0.44 -2.02 15.06
N GLN A 269 -0.55 -1.87 15.94
CA GLN A 269 -1.40 -2.99 16.35
C GLN A 269 -2.50 -3.26 15.33
N LYS A 270 -2.91 -4.54 15.21
CA LYS A 270 -4.13 -4.91 14.47
C LYS A 270 -5.31 -4.10 15.03
N MET A 271 -6.05 -3.43 14.14
CA MET A 271 -7.31 -2.81 14.53
C MET A 271 -8.34 -3.90 14.82
N SER A 272 -8.97 -3.87 15.99
CA SER A 272 -10.07 -4.76 16.34
C SER A 272 -11.02 -4.11 17.33
N LYS A 273 -12.32 -4.42 17.21
CA LYS A 273 -13.35 -3.92 18.13
C LYS A 273 -13.02 -4.24 19.60
N SER A 274 -12.48 -5.43 19.86
CA SER A 274 -12.05 -5.86 21.20
C SER A 274 -10.92 -5.00 21.81
N LYS A 275 -10.09 -4.38 20.98
CA LYS A 275 -8.99 -3.50 21.44
C LYS A 275 -9.40 -2.03 21.51
N GLY A 276 -10.58 -1.66 21.03
CA GLY A 276 -11.07 -0.28 21.00
C GLY A 276 -10.24 0.66 20.11
N ASN A 277 -9.40 0.13 19.23
CA ASN A 277 -8.49 0.89 18.35
C ASN A 277 -8.97 0.91 16.89
N VAL A 278 -10.26 0.67 16.66
CA VAL A 278 -10.85 0.77 15.32
C VAL A 278 -11.09 2.23 14.99
N ILE A 279 -10.64 2.66 13.82
CA ILE A 279 -10.99 3.95 13.24
C ILE A 279 -12.10 3.68 12.23
N ASP A 280 -13.29 4.25 12.45
CA ASP A 280 -14.37 4.17 11.47
C ASP A 280 -14.02 5.04 10.26
N PRO A 281 -13.97 4.46 9.03
CA PRO A 281 -13.68 5.25 7.84
C PRO A 281 -14.69 6.38 7.62
N LEU A 282 -15.95 6.22 8.02
CA LEU A 282 -16.98 7.25 7.85
C LEU A 282 -16.72 8.47 8.75
N GLU A 283 -16.30 8.25 9.99
CA GLU A 283 -15.92 9.35 10.90
C GLU A 283 -14.73 10.16 10.33
N ILE A 284 -13.76 9.47 9.73
CA ILE A 284 -12.63 10.13 9.06
C ILE A 284 -13.07 10.88 7.81
N ILE A 285 -13.98 10.30 7.01
CA ILE A 285 -14.54 10.93 5.82
C ILE A 285 -15.29 12.21 6.20
N ASP A 286 -16.11 12.18 7.25
CA ASP A 286 -16.86 13.35 7.71
C ASP A 286 -15.92 14.46 8.20
N LYS A 287 -14.80 14.09 8.85
CA LYS A 287 -13.84 15.05 9.39
C LYS A 287 -12.84 15.62 8.38
N TYR A 288 -12.38 14.80 7.42
CA TYR A 288 -11.27 15.14 6.53
C TYR A 288 -11.59 15.02 5.04
N GLY A 289 -12.71 14.41 4.68
CA GLY A 289 -13.15 14.17 3.30
C GLY A 289 -12.66 12.83 2.73
N ALA A 290 -13.47 12.24 1.85
CA ALA A 290 -13.19 10.95 1.21
C ALA A 290 -11.90 10.94 0.39
N ASP A 291 -11.65 12.00 -0.39
CA ASP A 291 -10.41 12.12 -1.16
C ASP A 291 -9.16 12.13 -0.28
N THR A 292 -9.24 12.78 0.89
CA THR A 292 -8.13 12.83 1.84
C THR A 292 -7.82 11.43 2.38
N LEU A 293 -8.86 10.66 2.77
CA LEU A 293 -8.69 9.29 3.23
C LEU A 293 -8.12 8.39 2.13
N ARG A 294 -8.69 8.45 0.92
CA ARG A 294 -8.21 7.69 -0.25
C ARG A 294 -6.74 7.99 -0.52
N PHE A 295 -6.37 9.26 -0.62
CA PHE A 295 -5.00 9.67 -0.88
C PHE A 295 -4.03 9.20 0.22
N THR A 296 -4.44 9.31 1.49
CA THR A 296 -3.64 8.85 2.62
C THR A 296 -3.40 7.33 2.57
N LEU A 297 -4.45 6.54 2.29
CA LEU A 297 -4.31 5.09 2.22
C LEU A 297 -3.45 4.66 1.02
N THR A 298 -3.64 5.30 -0.14
CA THR A 298 -2.85 5.02 -1.35
C THR A 298 -1.37 5.36 -1.14
N SER A 299 -1.04 6.53 -0.59
CA SER A 299 0.34 6.96 -0.39
C SER A 299 1.11 6.11 0.63
N LEU A 300 0.41 5.54 1.61
CA LEU A 300 1.01 4.71 2.66
C LEU A 300 1.07 3.22 2.33
N ASN A 301 0.39 2.76 1.27
CA ASN A 301 0.34 1.35 0.88
C ASN A 301 1.61 0.92 0.13
N THR A 302 2.77 1.11 0.76
CA THR A 302 4.06 0.65 0.26
C THR A 302 4.16 -0.88 0.40
N PRO A 303 4.49 -1.61 -0.67
CA PRO A 303 4.76 -3.05 -0.65
C PRO A 303 5.63 -3.49 0.53
N GLY A 304 5.20 -4.57 1.21
CA GLY A 304 5.97 -5.20 2.29
C GLY A 304 5.95 -4.48 3.64
N ARG A 305 5.15 -3.41 3.82
CA ARG A 305 4.98 -2.71 5.10
C ARG A 305 3.52 -2.51 5.45
N ASP A 306 3.16 -2.79 6.71
CA ASP A 306 1.83 -2.46 7.24
C ASP A 306 1.57 -0.95 7.21
N VAL A 307 0.33 -0.57 6.88
CA VAL A 307 -0.11 0.83 6.85
C VAL A 307 -0.39 1.29 8.26
N ARG A 308 0.49 2.13 8.83
CA ARG A 308 0.27 2.76 10.13
C ARG A 308 -0.52 4.05 9.95
N LEU A 309 -1.81 4.00 10.22
CA LEU A 309 -2.68 5.15 10.06
C LEU A 309 -2.65 6.01 11.32
N SER A 310 -2.36 7.30 11.15
CA SER A 310 -2.50 8.30 12.21
C SER A 310 -3.30 9.48 11.70
N GLU A 311 -4.09 10.08 12.59
CA GLU A 311 -4.91 11.23 12.25
C GLU A 311 -4.08 12.44 11.80
N GLN A 312 -2.88 12.61 12.36
CA GLN A 312 -1.94 13.64 11.93
C GLN A 312 -1.54 13.50 10.45
N ARG A 313 -1.33 12.27 9.96
CA ARG A 313 -1.02 12.02 8.53
C ARG A 313 -2.21 12.38 7.65
N ILE A 314 -3.41 11.97 8.04
CA ILE A 314 -4.66 12.30 7.34
C ILE A 314 -4.84 13.83 7.25
N ALA A 315 -4.63 14.54 8.37
CA ALA A 315 -4.70 16.00 8.40
C ALA A 315 -3.66 16.68 7.47
N GLY A 316 -2.47 16.10 7.35
CA GLY A 316 -1.46 16.53 6.38
C GLY A 316 -1.96 16.45 4.94
N TYR A 317 -2.56 15.33 4.55
CA TYR A 317 -3.11 15.15 3.20
C TYR A 317 -4.40 15.97 2.95
N ARG A 318 -5.15 16.33 3.99
CA ARG A 318 -6.23 17.33 3.85
C ARG A 318 -5.70 18.67 3.34
N ASN A 319 -4.52 19.09 3.84
CA ASN A 319 -3.88 20.32 3.39
C ASN A 319 -3.43 20.21 1.93
N PHE A 320 -3.04 19.02 1.48
CA PHE A 320 -2.74 18.76 0.07
C PHE A 320 -3.95 18.95 -0.83
N VAL A 321 -5.09 18.35 -0.48
CA VAL A 321 -6.37 18.55 -1.19
C VAL A 321 -6.77 20.04 -1.21
N THR A 322 -6.53 20.74 -0.11
CA THR A 322 -6.75 22.20 -0.03
C THR A 322 -5.83 22.97 -0.97
N LYS A 323 -4.56 22.57 -1.10
CA LYS A 323 -3.58 23.18 -2.01
C LYS A 323 -4.02 23.07 -3.48
N ILE A 324 -4.56 21.91 -3.90
CA ILE A 324 -5.14 21.73 -5.25
C ILE A 324 -6.28 22.73 -5.48
N THR A 325 -7.18 22.87 -4.50
CA THR A 325 -8.30 23.82 -4.59
C THR A 325 -7.82 25.27 -4.64
N ASN A 326 -6.73 25.61 -3.95
CA ASN A 326 -6.14 26.95 -3.99
C ASN A 326 -5.48 27.25 -5.34
N ALA A 327 -4.84 26.27 -5.98
CA ALA A 327 -4.31 26.42 -7.34
C ALA A 327 -5.43 26.73 -8.36
N TYR A 328 -6.57 26.06 -8.22
CA TYR A 328 -7.76 26.35 -9.01
C TYR A 328 -8.28 27.78 -8.78
N LYS A 329 -8.41 28.20 -7.52
CA LYS A 329 -8.85 29.58 -7.19
C LYS A 329 -7.91 30.64 -7.74
N PHE A 330 -6.60 30.38 -7.76
CA PHE A 330 -5.63 31.26 -8.39
C PHE A 330 -5.90 31.39 -9.90
N ALA A 331 -6.20 30.27 -10.56
CA ALA A 331 -6.53 30.25 -11.98
C ALA A 331 -7.82 31.01 -12.30
N GLU A 332 -8.86 30.89 -11.47
CA GLU A 332 -10.07 31.74 -11.55
C GLU A 332 -9.70 33.23 -11.38
N PHE A 333 -8.94 33.57 -10.34
CA PHE A 333 -8.56 34.95 -10.04
C PHE A 333 -7.76 35.63 -11.16
N LYS A 334 -6.89 34.88 -11.86
CA LYS A 334 -6.10 35.38 -12.98
C LYS A 334 -6.80 35.27 -14.35
N SER A 335 -8.06 34.84 -14.38
CA SER A 335 -8.86 34.62 -15.59
C SER A 335 -8.21 33.63 -16.56
N ILE A 336 -7.61 32.57 -16.02
CA ILE A 336 -7.13 31.42 -16.81
C ILE A 336 -8.30 30.50 -17.20
N TYR A 337 -9.35 30.49 -16.37
CA TYR A 337 -10.56 29.69 -16.61
C TYR A 337 -11.79 30.58 -16.84
N PRO A 338 -12.71 30.17 -17.76
CA PRO A 338 -12.54 29.08 -18.74
C PRO A 338 -11.46 29.42 -19.77
N LEU A 339 -10.89 28.40 -20.43
CA LEU A 339 -9.96 28.65 -21.53
C LEU A 339 -10.74 29.16 -22.74
N GLU A 340 -10.42 30.37 -23.18
CA GLU A 340 -10.88 30.89 -24.47
C GLU A 340 -10.16 30.16 -25.61
N ASN A 341 -10.67 30.21 -26.85
CA ASN A 341 -10.02 29.57 -28.00
C ASN A 341 -8.63 30.19 -28.27
N ILE A 342 -7.62 29.64 -27.61
CA ILE A 342 -6.22 30.02 -27.73
C ILE A 342 -5.53 28.90 -28.52
N ASP A 343 -5.13 29.22 -29.74
CA ASP A 343 -4.38 28.32 -30.61
C ASP A 343 -2.88 28.59 -30.41
N ILE A 344 -2.29 27.97 -29.39
CA ILE A 344 -0.85 28.04 -29.12
C ILE A 344 -0.27 26.64 -29.25
N THR A 345 0.55 26.45 -30.28
CA THR A 345 1.18 25.16 -30.59
C THR A 345 2.54 24.99 -29.91
N GLU A 346 3.25 26.08 -29.60
CA GLU A 346 4.59 26.02 -29.00
C GLU A 346 4.81 27.16 -27.98
N PRO A 347 5.26 26.83 -26.74
CA PRO A 347 5.66 27.84 -25.76
C PRO A 347 6.94 28.56 -26.23
N LYS A 348 7.11 29.82 -25.84
CA LYS A 348 8.31 30.64 -26.07
C LYS A 348 9.05 30.93 -24.78
N HIS A 349 8.32 31.13 -23.67
CA HIS A 349 8.95 31.51 -22.41
C HIS A 349 9.59 30.30 -21.72
N MET A 350 10.79 30.49 -21.17
CA MET A 350 11.57 29.42 -20.53
C MET A 350 10.81 28.69 -19.41
N PHE A 351 10.08 29.42 -18.56
CA PHE A 351 9.26 28.83 -17.49
C PHE A 351 8.11 27.95 -18.00
N ASN A 352 7.51 28.28 -19.14
CA ASN A 352 6.46 27.46 -19.76
C ASN A 352 7.05 26.17 -20.36
N HIS A 353 8.21 26.26 -21.03
CA HIS A 353 8.97 25.08 -21.46
C HIS A 353 9.32 24.16 -20.29
N TRP A 354 9.79 24.74 -19.18
CA TRP A 354 10.19 23.98 -18.01
C TRP A 354 9.02 23.20 -17.40
N ILE A 355 7.87 23.82 -17.15
CA ILE A 355 6.76 23.10 -16.51
C ILE A 355 6.19 21.99 -17.42
N ILE A 356 6.16 22.22 -18.73
CA ILE A 356 5.75 21.20 -19.71
C ILE A 356 6.71 20.02 -19.64
N HIS A 357 8.02 20.28 -19.60
CA HIS A 357 9.04 19.24 -19.47
C HIS A 357 8.90 18.44 -18.16
N GLU A 358 8.75 19.12 -17.02
CA GLU A 358 8.58 18.45 -15.72
C GLU A 358 7.30 17.61 -15.69
N PHE A 359 6.21 18.09 -16.30
CA PHE A 359 4.97 17.33 -16.41
C PHE A 359 5.11 16.11 -17.35
N GLN A 360 5.85 16.22 -18.45
CA GLN A 360 6.15 15.08 -19.35
C GLN A 360 6.88 13.96 -18.62
N ILE A 361 7.86 14.31 -17.78
CA ILE A 361 8.58 13.36 -16.94
C ILE A 361 7.62 12.68 -15.97
N LEU A 362 6.81 13.47 -15.25
CA LEU A 362 5.79 12.96 -14.34
C LEU A 362 4.85 11.99 -15.07
N TYR A 363 4.24 12.40 -16.18
CA TYR A 363 3.25 11.62 -16.91
C TYR A 363 3.79 10.24 -17.31
N ARG A 364 5.01 10.18 -17.84
CA ARG A 364 5.68 8.92 -18.20
C ARG A 364 5.90 8.02 -16.98
N SER A 365 6.39 8.60 -15.87
CA SER A 365 6.61 7.84 -14.63
C SER A 365 5.31 7.33 -14.00
N ILE A 366 4.25 8.15 -14.00
CA ILE A 366 2.93 7.75 -13.48
C ILE A 366 2.35 6.59 -14.30
N LYS A 367 2.45 6.65 -15.64
CA LYS A 367 2.00 5.56 -16.51
C LYS A 367 2.72 4.25 -16.20
N GLU A 368 4.04 4.28 -16.05
CA GLU A 368 4.85 3.12 -15.68
C GLU A 368 4.47 2.59 -14.29
N ASN A 369 4.32 3.46 -13.31
CA ASN A 369 3.97 3.07 -11.94
C ASN A 369 2.57 2.45 -11.85
N TYR A 370 1.59 2.93 -12.60
CA TYR A 370 0.26 2.29 -12.69
C TYR A 370 0.34 0.89 -13.32
N GLN A 371 1.10 0.73 -14.41
CA GLN A 371 1.29 -0.57 -15.07
C GLN A 371 1.97 -1.59 -14.14
N ASN A 372 2.83 -1.12 -13.25
CA ASN A 372 3.57 -1.95 -12.29
C ASN A 372 2.92 -2.02 -10.89
N TYR A 373 1.69 -1.52 -10.72
CA TYR A 373 0.94 -1.51 -9.46
C TYR A 373 1.59 -0.72 -8.30
N TYR A 374 2.52 0.19 -8.59
CA TYR A 374 3.14 1.09 -7.61
C TYR A 374 2.27 2.33 -7.33
N PHE A 375 1.02 2.11 -6.91
CA PHE A 375 0.04 3.18 -6.66
C PHE A 375 0.48 4.17 -5.56
N HIS A 376 1.26 3.71 -4.58
CA HIS A 376 1.82 4.60 -3.56
C HIS A 376 2.85 5.58 -4.15
N GLU A 377 3.65 5.13 -5.11
CA GLU A 377 4.62 5.96 -5.80
C GLU A 377 3.91 6.98 -6.69
N VAL A 378 2.83 6.56 -7.38
CA VAL A 378 1.92 7.48 -8.08
C VAL A 378 1.45 8.59 -7.15
N ALA A 379 0.89 8.25 -5.97
CA ALA A 379 0.41 9.25 -5.03
C ALA A 379 1.52 10.20 -4.58
N ASN A 380 2.71 9.67 -4.23
CA ASN A 380 3.82 10.49 -3.76
C ASN A 380 4.36 11.41 -4.85
N GLN A 381 4.53 10.92 -6.08
CA GLN A 381 4.97 11.73 -7.22
C GLN A 381 3.97 12.84 -7.56
N LEU A 382 2.66 12.53 -7.55
CA LEU A 382 1.61 13.54 -7.75
C LEU A 382 1.61 14.59 -6.63
N TYR A 383 1.80 14.18 -5.37
CA TYR A 383 1.97 15.11 -4.25
C TYR A 383 3.15 16.04 -4.50
N HIS A 384 4.34 15.47 -4.80
CA HIS A 384 5.56 16.23 -4.98
C HIS A 384 5.46 17.22 -6.15
N PHE A 385 4.99 16.76 -7.32
CA PHE A 385 4.82 17.65 -8.47
C PHE A 385 3.81 18.75 -8.18
N THR A 386 2.63 18.41 -7.68
CA THR A 386 1.58 19.40 -7.42
C THR A 386 2.03 20.45 -6.41
N TRP A 387 2.62 20.02 -5.30
CA TRP A 387 3.00 20.93 -4.22
C TRP A 387 4.27 21.71 -4.57
N HIS A 388 5.35 21.00 -4.86
CA HIS A 388 6.68 21.60 -4.93
C HIS A 388 7.04 22.11 -6.32
N THR A 389 6.60 21.44 -7.39
CA THR A 389 6.92 21.89 -8.76
C THR A 389 5.90 22.89 -9.28
N PHE A 390 4.62 22.54 -9.22
CA PHE A 390 3.55 23.35 -9.78
C PHE A 390 3.21 24.53 -8.87
N CYS A 391 2.82 24.29 -7.62
CA CYS A 391 2.34 25.37 -6.76
C CYS A 391 3.46 26.27 -6.20
N ASP A 392 4.54 25.69 -5.69
CA ASP A 392 5.58 26.49 -5.03
C ASP A 392 6.47 27.24 -6.05
N TRP A 393 6.61 26.71 -7.27
CA TRP A 393 7.42 27.30 -8.34
C TRP A 393 6.62 27.82 -9.51
N TYR A 394 5.96 26.96 -10.30
CA TYR A 394 5.35 27.40 -11.55
C TYR A 394 4.28 28.49 -11.36
N ILE A 395 3.39 28.35 -10.37
CA ILE A 395 2.39 29.38 -10.05
C ILE A 395 3.10 30.71 -9.75
N GLU A 396 4.13 30.71 -8.92
CA GLU A 396 4.86 31.93 -8.54
C GLU A 396 5.61 32.56 -9.73
N LEU A 397 6.27 31.75 -10.56
CA LEU A 397 6.93 32.18 -11.79
C LEU A 397 5.92 32.77 -12.79
N SER A 398 4.74 32.16 -12.90
CA SER A 398 3.71 32.57 -13.86
C SER A 398 3.07 33.93 -13.54
N LYS A 399 3.12 34.41 -12.29
CA LYS A 399 2.39 35.63 -11.86
C LYS A 399 2.74 36.86 -12.69
N ASN A 400 4.04 37.13 -12.89
CA ASN A 400 4.47 38.28 -13.69
C ASN A 400 4.30 38.04 -15.20
N LEU A 401 4.39 36.80 -15.66
CA LEU A 401 4.15 36.45 -17.06
C LEU A 401 2.67 36.66 -17.43
N LEU A 402 1.75 36.37 -16.50
CA LEU A 402 0.33 36.64 -16.67
C LEU A 402 0.04 38.15 -16.75
N ASP A 403 0.87 38.99 -16.17
CA ASP A 403 0.70 40.44 -16.21
C ASP A 403 1.47 41.09 -17.40
N SER A 404 2.11 40.28 -18.26
CA SER A 404 2.90 40.71 -19.43
C SER A 404 2.13 40.56 -20.74
N ASP A 405 2.18 41.56 -21.61
CA ASP A 405 1.52 41.52 -22.93
C ASP A 405 2.10 40.43 -23.86
N ASP A 406 3.41 40.16 -23.75
CA ASP A 406 4.12 39.25 -24.66
C ASP A 406 3.84 37.76 -24.37
N TYR A 407 3.63 37.42 -23.08
CA TYR A 407 3.59 36.03 -22.62
C TYR A 407 2.27 35.62 -21.95
N ARG A 408 1.35 36.56 -21.68
CA ARG A 408 0.10 36.27 -20.95
C ARG A 408 -0.71 35.13 -21.57
N GLN A 409 -0.96 35.17 -22.87
CA GLN A 409 -1.78 34.16 -23.54
C GLN A 409 -1.14 32.78 -23.52
N GLU A 410 0.18 32.72 -23.75
CA GLU A 410 0.96 31.49 -23.68
C GLU A 410 0.95 30.89 -22.26
N THR A 411 1.09 31.73 -21.24
CA THR A 411 1.06 31.27 -19.84
C THR A 411 -0.35 30.85 -19.41
N ILE A 412 -1.41 31.51 -19.88
CA ILE A 412 -2.80 31.05 -19.67
C ILE A 412 -2.98 29.65 -20.25
N PHE A 413 -2.60 29.45 -21.51
CA PHE A 413 -2.71 28.16 -22.19
C PHE A 413 -1.88 27.08 -21.47
N THR A 414 -0.60 27.37 -21.18
CA THR A 414 0.30 26.41 -20.51
C THR A 414 -0.23 26.03 -19.13
N PHE A 415 -0.67 27.01 -18.33
CA PHE A 415 -1.25 26.73 -17.03
C PHE A 415 -2.48 25.84 -17.14
N HIS A 416 -3.41 26.18 -18.04
CA HIS A 416 -4.63 25.42 -18.25
C HIS A 416 -4.32 23.96 -18.64
N LEU A 417 -3.43 23.77 -19.62
CA LEU A 417 -3.00 22.46 -20.09
C LEU A 417 -2.45 21.61 -18.94
N ILE A 418 -1.50 22.15 -18.18
CA ILE A 418 -0.83 21.43 -17.09
C ILE A 418 -1.80 21.14 -15.96
N PHE A 419 -2.61 22.11 -15.53
CA PHE A 419 -3.52 21.91 -14.41
C PHE A 419 -4.66 20.94 -14.75
N ASN A 420 -5.26 21.04 -15.95
CA ASN A 420 -6.29 20.07 -16.38
C ASN A 420 -5.70 18.66 -16.52
N SER A 421 -4.47 18.52 -17.05
CA SER A 421 -3.80 17.23 -17.14
C SER A 421 -3.46 16.67 -15.76
N LEU A 422 -3.07 17.53 -14.81
CA LEU A 422 -2.84 17.16 -13.42
C LEU A 422 -4.13 16.67 -12.73
N LEU A 423 -5.27 17.32 -12.98
CA LEU A 423 -6.57 16.86 -12.47
C LEU A 423 -6.90 15.44 -12.99
N GLN A 424 -6.63 15.14 -14.26
CA GLN A 424 -6.81 13.80 -14.82
C GLN A 424 -5.94 12.74 -14.11
N LEU A 425 -4.67 13.05 -13.82
CA LEU A 425 -3.77 12.12 -13.14
C LEU A 425 -4.11 11.93 -11.65
N LEU A 426 -4.65 12.97 -10.99
CA LEU A 426 -5.10 12.89 -9.60
C LEU A 426 -6.43 12.14 -9.45
N HIS A 427 -7.28 12.14 -10.48
CA HIS A 427 -8.67 11.66 -10.40
C HIS A 427 -8.85 10.23 -9.88
N PRO A 428 -8.05 9.21 -10.24
CA PRO A 428 -8.24 7.86 -9.70
C PRO A 428 -8.09 7.79 -8.17
N ILE A 429 -7.33 8.72 -7.57
CA ILE A 429 -7.05 8.75 -6.13
C ILE A 429 -7.95 9.78 -5.42
N ILE A 430 -8.16 10.95 -6.04
CA ILE A 430 -8.94 12.10 -5.53
C ILE A 430 -10.14 12.36 -6.47
N PRO A 431 -11.11 11.45 -6.58
CA PRO A 431 -12.17 11.59 -7.58
C PRO A 431 -13.11 12.78 -7.34
N PHE A 432 -13.44 13.11 -6.08
CA PHE A 432 -14.53 14.06 -5.82
C PHE A 432 -14.11 15.52 -6.08
N ILE A 433 -12.97 15.94 -5.54
CA ILE A 433 -12.45 17.29 -5.72
C ILE A 433 -12.00 17.50 -7.15
N THR A 434 -11.33 16.54 -7.78
CA THR A 434 -10.91 16.71 -9.19
C THR A 434 -12.11 16.83 -10.12
N GLU A 435 -13.16 16.03 -9.96
CA GLU A 435 -14.41 16.14 -10.73
C GLU A 435 -15.11 17.48 -10.50
N LYS A 436 -15.18 17.93 -9.24
CA LYS A 436 -15.77 19.24 -8.89
C LYS A 436 -15.00 20.40 -9.53
N LEU A 437 -13.68 20.35 -9.56
CA LEU A 437 -12.87 21.41 -10.19
C LEU A 437 -12.96 21.33 -11.71
N TRP A 438 -12.96 20.12 -12.28
CA TRP A 438 -13.08 19.90 -13.72
C TRP A 438 -14.40 20.44 -14.29
N SER A 439 -15.52 20.09 -13.66
CA SER A 439 -16.88 20.46 -14.10
C SER A 439 -17.16 21.96 -14.11
N LYS A 440 -16.39 22.76 -13.37
CA LYS A 440 -16.52 24.22 -13.41
C LYS A 440 -15.91 24.85 -14.67
N ASN A 441 -14.99 24.15 -15.34
CA ASN A 441 -14.23 24.68 -16.47
C ASN A 441 -14.43 23.89 -17.77
N ASN A 442 -14.99 22.69 -17.68
CA ASN A 442 -15.18 21.77 -18.79
C ASN A 442 -16.63 21.28 -18.78
N ASN A 443 -17.23 21.15 -19.97
CA ASN A 443 -18.63 20.72 -20.13
C ASN A 443 -18.82 19.20 -20.04
N SER A 444 -17.81 18.48 -19.59
CA SER A 444 -17.68 17.04 -19.74
C SER A 444 -17.30 16.42 -18.39
N ILE A 445 -17.61 15.13 -18.18
CA ILE A 445 -17.38 14.44 -16.90
C ILE A 445 -15.96 13.87 -16.87
N LEU A 446 -15.13 14.26 -15.91
CA LEU A 446 -13.72 13.85 -15.84
C LEU A 446 -13.56 12.33 -15.79
N MET A 447 -14.40 11.63 -15.02
CA MET A 447 -14.39 10.17 -14.91
C MET A 447 -14.52 9.43 -16.26
N THR A 448 -15.10 10.05 -17.29
CA THR A 448 -15.23 9.45 -18.63
C THR A 448 -14.14 9.89 -19.61
N HIS A 449 -13.18 10.73 -19.18
CA HIS A 449 -12.10 11.19 -20.05
C HIS A 449 -10.97 10.19 -20.10
N GLN A 450 -10.51 9.91 -21.30
CA GLN A 450 -9.22 9.25 -21.49
C GLN A 450 -8.09 10.23 -21.17
N TRP A 451 -6.99 9.69 -20.63
CA TRP A 451 -5.75 10.43 -20.46
C TRP A 451 -5.19 10.81 -21.84
N ASN A 452 -5.52 12.01 -22.28
CA ASN A 452 -5.12 12.55 -23.57
C ASN A 452 -3.95 13.50 -23.34
N TYR A 453 -2.76 12.91 -23.17
CA TYR A 453 -1.53 13.69 -23.06
C TYR A 453 -0.86 13.84 -24.43
N THR A 454 -0.58 15.07 -24.82
CA THR A 454 0.16 15.41 -26.04
C THR A 454 1.59 15.78 -25.66
N ASP A 455 2.58 15.07 -26.20
CA ASP A 455 3.98 15.48 -26.09
C ASP A 455 4.17 16.79 -26.86
N ILE A 456 4.60 17.83 -26.17
CA ILE A 456 4.90 19.15 -26.73
C ILE A 456 6.41 19.29 -26.85
N ALA A 457 6.88 19.83 -27.97
CA ALA A 457 8.30 20.10 -28.17
C ALA A 457 8.80 21.10 -27.12
N VAL A 458 9.88 20.75 -26.42
CA VAL A 458 10.50 21.60 -25.40
C VAL A 458 11.98 21.81 -25.70
N ASN A 459 12.48 23.01 -25.39
CA ASN A 459 13.87 23.37 -25.62
C ASN A 459 14.73 23.12 -24.37
N GLU A 460 15.71 22.21 -24.48
CA GLU A 460 16.57 21.82 -23.37
C GLU A 460 17.40 22.98 -22.78
N SER A 461 17.83 23.93 -23.61
CA SER A 461 18.56 25.11 -23.13
C SER A 461 17.68 26.00 -22.24
N LEU A 462 16.40 26.18 -22.61
CA LEU A 462 15.46 26.98 -21.81
C LEU A 462 15.05 26.28 -20.51
N ILE A 463 14.97 24.94 -20.52
CA ILE A 463 14.75 24.14 -19.32
C ILE A 463 15.93 24.31 -18.36
N ASN A 464 17.17 24.19 -18.84
CA ASN A 464 18.36 24.35 -18.02
C ASN A 464 18.50 25.77 -17.46
N GLN A 465 18.20 26.80 -18.26
CA GLN A 465 18.15 28.18 -17.78
C GLN A 465 17.11 28.35 -16.67
N THR A 466 15.96 27.66 -16.74
CA THR A 466 14.92 27.74 -15.69
C THR A 466 15.38 27.08 -14.41
N LYS A 467 16.03 25.93 -14.51
CA LYS A 467 16.63 25.24 -13.35
C LYS A 467 17.69 26.12 -12.69
N ASP A 468 18.58 26.72 -13.48
CA ASP A 468 19.57 27.68 -12.98
C ASP A 468 18.93 28.89 -12.28
N PHE A 469 17.84 29.43 -12.85
CA PHE A 469 17.10 30.54 -12.26
C PHE A 469 16.44 30.15 -10.93
N ILE A 470 15.76 29.01 -10.87
CA ILE A 470 15.12 28.50 -9.65
C ILE A 470 16.17 28.26 -8.55
N GLU A 471 17.26 27.57 -8.88
CA GLU A 471 18.37 27.31 -7.95
C GLU A 471 19.00 28.62 -7.45
N PHE A 472 19.10 29.64 -8.32
CA PHE A 472 19.55 30.97 -7.88
C PHE A 472 18.60 31.59 -6.86
N ILE A 473 17.28 31.52 -7.08
CA ILE A 473 16.30 32.07 -6.13
C ILE A 473 16.35 31.33 -4.78
N GLU A 474 16.51 30.00 -4.80
CA GLU A 474 16.70 29.20 -3.58
C GLU A 474 17.96 29.60 -2.83
N GLU A 475 19.07 29.74 -3.57
CA GLU A 475 20.34 30.19 -3.03
C GLU A 475 20.22 31.59 -2.43
N TYR A 476 19.62 32.53 -3.15
CA TYR A 476 19.37 33.88 -2.68
C TYR A 476 18.53 33.88 -1.39
N ARG A 477 17.46 33.09 -1.31
CA ARG A 477 16.61 32.97 -0.09
C ARG A 477 17.37 32.37 1.09
N SER A 478 18.27 31.41 0.83
CA SER A 478 19.17 30.86 1.85
C SER A 478 20.08 31.94 2.41
N ILE A 479 20.65 32.76 1.53
CA ILE A 479 21.49 33.91 1.88
C ILE A 479 20.69 34.99 2.61
N GLU A 480 19.48 35.30 2.15
CA GLU A 480 18.56 36.25 2.79
C GLU A 480 18.32 35.86 4.26
N LYS A 481 18.05 34.58 4.52
CA LYS A 481 17.88 34.04 5.88
C LYS A 481 19.19 34.05 6.68
N LEU A 482 20.31 33.72 6.04
CA LEU A 482 21.61 33.67 6.71
C LEU A 482 22.05 35.07 7.17
N PHE A 483 21.93 36.05 6.27
CA PHE A 483 22.31 37.45 6.47
C PHE A 483 21.23 38.28 7.17
N GLU A 484 20.08 37.66 7.46
CA GLU A 484 18.94 38.28 8.14
C GLU A 484 18.41 39.52 7.40
N ILE A 485 18.52 39.50 6.07
CA ILE A 485 17.96 40.51 5.17
C ILE A 485 16.44 40.45 5.32
N LYS A 486 15.82 41.58 5.66
CA LYS A 486 14.37 41.69 5.80
C LYS A 486 13.74 41.94 4.45
N LYS A 487 12.43 41.68 4.36
CA LYS A 487 11.65 41.86 3.13
C LYS A 487 11.76 43.27 2.54
N ASP A 488 11.72 44.29 3.38
CA ASP A 488 11.72 45.70 2.95
C ASP A 488 13.12 46.30 2.78
N ASP A 489 14.17 45.52 3.04
CA ASP A 489 15.54 46.01 2.91
C ASP A 489 15.87 46.28 1.45
N HIS A 490 16.49 47.43 1.19
CA HIS A 490 17.01 47.75 -0.12
C HIS A 490 18.28 46.93 -0.37
N VAL A 491 18.19 46.06 -1.38
CA VAL A 491 19.30 45.23 -1.86
C VAL A 491 19.32 45.32 -3.37
N LEU A 492 20.51 45.59 -3.91
CA LEU A 492 20.79 45.47 -5.34
C LEU A 492 21.48 44.14 -5.61
N ILE A 493 21.06 43.45 -6.67
CA ILE A 493 21.66 42.20 -7.14
C ILE A 493 22.35 42.47 -8.48
N PHE A 494 23.55 41.94 -8.69
CA PHE A 494 24.28 42.02 -9.97
C PHE A 494 25.14 40.77 -10.19
N SER A 495 25.38 40.36 -11.42
CA SER A 495 26.37 39.33 -11.76
C SER A 495 27.42 39.88 -12.72
N GLU A 496 28.70 39.65 -12.43
CA GLU A 496 29.79 39.95 -13.38
C GLU A 496 29.84 38.94 -14.53
N ASN A 497 29.22 37.77 -14.37
CA ASN A 497 29.10 36.79 -15.42
C ASN A 497 27.98 37.19 -16.40
N GLU A 498 28.34 37.39 -17.69
CA GLU A 498 27.41 37.83 -18.74
C GLU A 498 26.21 36.89 -18.94
N GLN A 499 26.41 35.57 -18.85
CA GLN A 499 25.33 34.60 -19.05
C GLN A 499 24.28 34.71 -17.94
N LEU A 500 24.75 34.76 -16.68
CA LEU A 500 23.88 34.86 -15.51
C LEU A 500 23.20 36.23 -15.42
N GLN A 501 23.94 37.32 -15.72
CA GLN A 501 23.37 38.66 -15.76
C GLN A 501 22.32 38.78 -16.87
N SER A 502 22.57 38.24 -18.07
CA SER A 502 21.59 38.22 -19.15
C SER A 502 20.34 37.41 -18.78
N LEU A 503 20.49 36.30 -18.03
CA LEU A 503 19.37 35.53 -17.52
C LEU A 503 18.51 36.37 -16.54
N PHE A 504 19.15 37.14 -15.66
CA PHE A 504 18.45 38.02 -14.73
C PHE A 504 17.74 39.17 -15.43
N GLU A 505 18.41 39.82 -16.39
CA GLU A 505 17.85 40.95 -17.14
C GLU A 505 16.63 40.54 -17.95
N LYS A 506 16.70 39.41 -18.65
CA LYS A 506 15.55 38.87 -19.40
C LYS A 506 14.35 38.54 -18.52
N ASN A 507 14.59 38.18 -17.25
CA ASN A 507 13.56 37.78 -16.30
C ASN A 507 13.45 38.74 -15.11
N GLN A 508 13.79 40.02 -15.30
CA GLN A 508 13.96 40.98 -14.21
C GLN A 508 12.71 41.09 -13.34
N SER A 509 11.53 41.25 -13.94
CA SER A 509 10.26 41.37 -13.20
C SER A 509 10.01 40.18 -12.27
N VAL A 510 10.35 38.97 -12.72
CA VAL A 510 10.17 37.73 -11.96
C VAL A 510 11.22 37.61 -10.86
N LEU A 511 12.48 37.93 -11.17
CA LEU A 511 13.56 37.95 -10.19
C LEU A 511 13.24 38.91 -9.05
N GLU A 512 12.86 40.14 -9.37
CA GLU A 512 12.55 41.17 -8.39
C GLU A 512 11.31 40.81 -7.58
N PHE A 513 10.31 40.16 -8.18
CA PHE A 513 9.14 39.66 -7.45
C PHE A 513 9.48 38.56 -6.44
N LEU A 514 10.26 37.56 -6.86
CA LEU A 514 10.56 36.38 -6.03
C LEU A 514 11.57 36.68 -4.92
N THR A 515 12.50 37.61 -5.17
CA THR A 515 13.50 38.07 -4.19
C THR A 515 13.02 39.27 -3.38
N ARG A 516 12.03 40.02 -3.89
CA ARG A 516 11.61 41.35 -3.41
C ARG A 516 12.70 42.42 -3.50
N LYS A 517 13.78 42.14 -4.24
CA LYS A 517 14.97 43.01 -4.36
C LYS A 517 15.08 43.56 -5.78
N LYS A 518 16.01 44.49 -6.00
CA LYS A 518 16.19 45.15 -7.30
C LYS A 518 17.40 44.58 -8.04
N LEU A 519 17.24 44.38 -9.35
CA LEU A 519 18.36 44.03 -10.23
C LEU A 519 19.09 45.31 -10.62
N SER A 520 20.42 45.32 -10.49
CA SER A 520 21.26 46.39 -11.03
C SER A 520 21.61 46.10 -12.48
N SER A 521 21.55 47.12 -13.34
CA SER A 521 22.04 47.06 -14.72
C SER A 521 23.52 47.48 -14.83
N LYS A 522 24.16 47.81 -13.71
CA LYS A 522 25.55 48.28 -13.65
C LYS A 522 26.33 47.49 -12.59
N PRO A 523 27.65 47.30 -12.79
CA PRO A 523 28.51 46.70 -11.78
C PRO A 523 28.42 47.44 -10.44
N LEU A 524 28.29 46.66 -9.37
CA LEU A 524 28.24 47.16 -8.00
C LEU A 524 29.66 47.27 -7.45
N GLN A 525 30.04 48.43 -6.92
CA GLN A 525 31.41 48.70 -6.44
C GLN A 525 31.60 48.40 -4.95
N ALA A 526 30.53 48.43 -4.14
CA ALA A 526 30.59 48.24 -2.69
C ALA A 526 29.82 47.00 -2.22
N GLY A 527 29.49 46.08 -3.13
CA GLY A 527 28.72 44.88 -2.83
C GLY A 527 29.55 43.69 -2.35
N LEU A 528 28.89 42.77 -1.66
CA LEU A 528 29.43 41.50 -1.21
C LEU A 528 29.32 40.45 -2.33
N LYS A 529 30.45 39.87 -2.73
CA LYS A 529 30.52 38.82 -3.74
C LYS A 529 30.22 37.44 -3.14
N LEU A 530 29.30 36.71 -3.75
CA LEU A 530 28.72 35.48 -3.26
C LEU A 530 28.78 34.40 -4.35
N PRO A 531 29.21 33.17 -4.01
CA PRO A 531 29.34 32.11 -4.98
C PRO A 531 27.97 31.50 -5.33
N PHE A 532 27.78 31.18 -6.61
CA PHE A 532 26.64 30.45 -7.14
C PHE A 532 27.06 29.50 -8.27
N LYS A 533 27.08 28.19 -8.01
CA LYS A 533 27.62 27.16 -8.91
C LYS A 533 29.07 27.49 -9.33
N LYS A 534 29.29 27.71 -10.63
CA LYS A 534 30.58 28.10 -11.24
C LYS A 534 30.67 29.61 -11.50
N TYR A 535 29.69 30.36 -11.02
CA TYR A 535 29.56 31.81 -11.19
C TYR A 535 29.56 32.48 -9.82
N ASP A 536 29.61 33.81 -9.84
CA ASP A 536 29.44 34.63 -8.65
C ASP A 536 28.39 35.71 -8.94
N PHE A 537 27.71 36.15 -7.89
CA PHE A 537 26.85 37.33 -7.92
C PHE A 537 27.20 38.26 -6.77
N ILE A 538 26.80 39.51 -6.87
CA ILE A 538 27.10 40.57 -5.94
C ILE A 538 25.78 41.08 -5.37
N ILE A 539 25.73 41.24 -4.05
CA ILE A 539 24.65 41.97 -3.39
C ILE A 539 25.18 43.25 -2.75
N GLU A 540 24.50 44.37 -2.96
CA GLU A 540 24.85 45.63 -2.29
C GLU A 540 23.70 46.06 -1.37
N THR A 541 24.02 46.26 -0.09
CA THR A 541 23.06 46.72 0.92
C THR A 541 23.77 47.36 2.11
N ASN A 542 23.13 48.36 2.71
CA ASN A 542 23.66 49.10 3.86
C ASN A 542 23.27 48.48 5.21
N GLN A 543 22.50 47.39 5.21
CA GLN A 543 21.85 46.85 6.40
C GLN A 543 22.48 45.56 6.94
N ILE A 544 23.60 45.13 6.35
CA ILE A 544 24.28 43.90 6.76
C ILE A 544 25.31 44.19 7.87
N ASP A 545 25.17 43.47 8.99
CA ASP A 545 26.20 43.36 10.02
C ASP A 545 27.21 42.26 9.65
N LYS A 546 28.34 42.68 9.07
CA LYS A 546 29.39 41.77 8.60
C LYS A 546 30.01 40.94 9.72
N ASP A 547 30.20 41.51 10.91
CA ASP A 547 30.81 40.81 12.04
C ASP A 547 29.90 39.71 12.57
N LYS A 548 28.59 39.99 12.66
CA LYS A 548 27.59 38.98 13.02
C LYS A 548 27.53 37.83 12.02
N ILE A 549 27.54 38.14 10.72
CA ILE A 549 27.55 37.10 9.66
C ILE A 549 28.83 36.26 9.74
N LYS A 550 29.99 36.91 9.90
CA LYS A 550 31.28 36.23 10.02
C LYS A 550 31.29 35.24 11.17
N ASN A 551 30.78 35.64 12.34
CA ASN A 551 30.67 34.75 13.51
C ASN A 551 29.76 33.55 13.24
N LYS A 552 28.59 33.78 12.61
CA LYS A 552 27.61 32.72 12.27
C LYS A 552 28.15 31.75 11.22
N LEU A 553 28.86 32.26 10.21
CA LEU A 553 29.54 31.47 9.19
C LEU A 553 30.66 30.64 9.80
N MET A 554 31.50 31.21 10.67
CA MET A 554 32.56 30.48 11.38
C MET A 554 31.99 29.38 12.29
N GLU A 555 30.87 29.62 12.96
CA GLU A 555 30.18 28.60 13.75
C GLU A 555 29.66 27.46 12.86
N ASN A 556 29.00 27.80 11.75
CA ASN A 556 28.51 26.81 10.79
C ASN A 556 29.67 26.00 10.17
N GLN A 557 30.76 26.67 9.79
CA GLN A 557 31.98 26.05 9.28
C GLN A 557 32.54 25.02 10.29
N ARG A 558 32.63 25.38 11.58
CA ARG A 558 33.09 24.45 12.64
C ARG A 558 32.16 23.25 12.79
N ASN A 559 30.85 23.44 12.72
CA ASN A 559 29.88 22.35 12.83
C ASN A 559 29.96 21.40 11.63
N LEU A 560 30.02 21.93 10.42
CA LEU A 560 30.19 21.16 9.19
C LEU A 560 31.54 20.43 9.15
N GLN A 561 32.63 21.06 9.61
CA GLN A 561 33.94 20.40 9.73
C GLN A 561 33.90 19.23 10.72
N LYS A 562 33.20 19.36 11.86
CA LYS A 562 32.99 18.26 12.81
C LYS A 562 32.19 17.12 12.17
N GLU A 563 31.10 17.44 11.49
CA GLU A 563 30.27 16.45 10.79
C GLU A 563 31.08 15.72 9.70
N LYS A 564 31.82 16.47 8.87
CA LYS A 564 32.70 15.91 7.84
C LYS A 564 33.74 14.97 8.43
N THR A 565 34.36 15.33 9.55
CA THR A 565 35.35 14.48 10.23
C THR A 565 34.75 13.14 10.66
N ILE A 566 33.49 13.13 11.12
CA ILE A 566 32.78 11.90 11.50
C ILE A 566 32.50 11.04 10.26
N ILE A 567 31.99 11.64 9.19
CA ILE A 567 31.68 10.94 7.93
C ILE A 567 32.95 10.40 7.27
N ASP A 568 34.01 11.20 7.19
CA ASP A 568 35.33 10.79 6.68
C ASP A 568 35.84 9.57 7.45
N LYS A 569 35.71 9.56 8.79
CA LYS A 569 36.11 8.43 9.63
C LYS A 569 35.30 7.17 9.33
N ASN A 570 33.99 7.30 9.09
CA ASN A 570 33.13 6.18 8.70
C ASN A 570 33.53 5.62 7.33
N LEU A 571 33.73 6.49 6.34
CA LEU A 571 34.10 6.10 4.97
C LEU A 571 35.54 5.55 4.87
N SER A 572 36.46 6.00 5.73
CA SER A 572 37.83 5.46 5.82
C SER A 572 37.91 4.13 6.57
N ASN A 573 36.86 3.74 7.30
CA ASN A 573 36.84 2.50 8.07
C ASN A 573 36.45 1.32 7.17
N THR A 574 37.42 0.45 6.87
CA THR A 574 37.23 -0.74 6.03
C THR A 574 36.16 -1.71 6.53
N ASN A 575 35.95 -1.78 7.84
CA ASN A 575 34.90 -2.63 8.42
C ASN A 575 33.49 -2.04 8.18
N PHE A 576 33.37 -0.71 8.16
CA PHE A 576 32.13 -0.02 7.82
C PHE A 576 31.80 -0.16 6.34
N THR A 577 32.76 0.10 5.45
CA THR A 577 32.53 0.04 3.99
C THR A 577 32.26 -1.37 3.45
N GLN A 578 32.69 -2.42 4.16
CA GLN A 578 32.40 -3.81 3.78
C GLN A 578 31.10 -4.38 4.36
N ARG A 579 30.63 -3.87 5.50
CA ARG A 579 29.47 -4.44 6.23
C ARG A 579 28.22 -3.58 6.19
N ALA A 580 28.34 -2.28 5.95
CA ALA A 580 27.19 -1.39 5.88
C ALA A 580 26.36 -1.64 4.60
N PRO A 581 25.03 -1.46 4.65
CA PRO A 581 24.20 -1.46 3.44
C PRO A 581 24.69 -0.43 2.43
N LYS A 582 24.62 -0.75 1.13
CA LYS A 582 25.08 0.11 0.03
C LYS A 582 24.45 1.52 0.09
N ASP A 583 23.15 1.60 0.38
CA ASP A 583 22.43 2.87 0.53
C ASP A 583 23.03 3.76 1.62
N LEU A 584 23.51 3.18 2.72
CA LEU A 584 24.12 3.93 3.81
C LEU A 584 25.50 4.49 3.42
N ILE A 585 26.27 3.73 2.63
CA ILE A 585 27.55 4.18 2.08
C ILE A 585 27.33 5.31 1.08
N ASP A 586 26.34 5.16 0.19
CA ASP A 586 25.97 6.17 -0.80
C ASP A 586 25.47 7.45 -0.12
N GLN A 587 24.67 7.34 0.95
CA GLN A 587 24.25 8.49 1.76
C GLN A 587 25.43 9.22 2.39
N ASN A 588 26.36 8.51 3.03
CA ASN A 588 27.56 9.11 3.63
C ASN A 588 28.43 9.80 2.57
N THR A 589 28.62 9.17 1.40
CA THR A 589 29.40 9.72 0.30
C THR A 589 28.77 10.99 -0.27
N LYS A 590 27.46 10.98 -0.53
CA LYS A 590 26.72 12.16 -0.98
C LYS A 590 26.78 13.29 0.04
N ARG A 591 26.63 12.98 1.33
CA ARG A 591 26.71 13.99 2.40
C ARG A 591 28.11 14.57 2.53
N GLN A 592 29.17 13.77 2.41
CA GLN A 592 30.56 14.25 2.40
C GLN A 592 30.81 15.25 1.26
N GLN A 593 30.31 14.96 0.06
CA GLN A 593 30.40 15.86 -1.09
C GLN A 593 29.61 17.16 -0.85
N SER A 594 28.38 17.06 -0.34
CA SER A 594 27.55 18.22 0.05
C SER A 594 28.27 19.12 1.05
N ILE A 595 28.80 18.55 2.14
CA ILE A 595 29.50 19.33 3.17
C ILE A 595 30.74 20.00 2.59
N SER A 596 31.47 19.33 1.70
CA SER A 596 32.68 19.90 1.09
C SER A 596 32.35 21.12 0.20
N LEU A 597 31.25 21.05 -0.54
CA LEU A 597 30.73 22.18 -1.33
C LEU A 597 30.24 23.32 -0.42
N GLU A 598 29.49 23.00 0.64
CA GLU A 598 29.02 23.98 1.63
C GLU A 598 30.20 24.70 2.31
N LEU A 599 31.24 23.97 2.71
CA LEU A 599 32.44 24.54 3.33
C LEU A 599 33.21 25.45 2.35
N SER A 600 33.45 24.99 1.12
CA SER A 600 34.12 25.81 0.10
C SER A 600 33.36 27.12 -0.15
N LYS A 601 32.03 27.07 -0.10
CA LYS A 601 31.17 28.24 -0.24
C LYS A 601 31.26 29.16 0.97
N ILE A 602 31.21 28.63 2.19
CA ILE A 602 31.40 29.42 3.42
C ILE A 602 32.76 30.12 3.39
N ASP A 603 33.83 29.41 3.01
CA ASP A 603 35.19 29.95 2.93
C ASP A 603 35.28 31.08 1.92
N SER A 604 34.65 30.92 0.75
CA SER A 604 34.56 31.97 -0.27
C SER A 604 33.82 33.21 0.24
N ILE A 605 32.69 33.04 0.93
CA ILE A 605 31.93 34.16 1.50
C ILE A 605 32.74 34.87 2.60
N LEU A 606 33.43 34.10 3.46
CA LEU A 606 34.28 34.64 4.52
C LEU A 606 35.49 35.42 4.00
N LEU A 607 36.03 35.05 2.82
CA LEU A 607 37.10 35.80 2.14
C LEU A 607 36.62 37.15 1.59
N ASN A 608 35.33 37.24 1.21
CA ASN A 608 34.73 38.43 0.62
C ASN A 608 34.07 39.39 1.65
N LEU A 609 33.94 38.95 2.91
CA LEU A 609 33.40 39.74 4.04
C LEU A 609 34.47 40.60 4.70
#